data_AF-A0A1B7W4S3-F1
#
_entry.id   AF-A0A1B7W4S3-F1
#
_cell.length_a   1.000
_cell.length_b   1.000
_cell.length_c   1.000
_cell.angle_alpha   90.00
_cell.angle_beta   90.00
_cell.angle_gamma   90.00
#
_symmetry.space_group_name_H-M   'P 1'
#
loop_
_entity.id
_entity.type
_entity.pdbx_description
1 polymer ?
#
loop_
_entity_poly.entity_id
_entity_poly.type
_entity_poly.pdbx_seq_one_letter_code
_entity_poly.pdbx_strand_id
1 'polypeptide(L)'
;MTGLIAGGSTLLGSAMQSRAAGKAAGAQSQAAEMGIEEQRRQFDEVRKLLEPYVQAGQPALQGMQAMLGLQGAEAQQQAITDIEQSPLLQAMMRQGEEAMLQNASATGGLRGGNLQGALAQFRPQMLQDA
;
A
#
# COMPACT_ATOMS: atom_id res chain seq x y z
N MET A 1 3.51 -13.99 77.39
CA MET A 1 4.83 -14.68 77.45
C MET A 1 4.86 -15.74 76.36
N THR A 2 6.06 -16.04 75.85
CA THR A 2 6.44 -16.99 74.77
C THR A 2 6.29 -16.46 73.35
N GLY A 3 7.35 -16.20 72.57
CA GLY A 3 8.78 -16.40 72.81
C GLY A 3 9.52 -15.96 71.55
N LEU A 4 10.16 -14.80 71.64
CA LEU A 4 11.16 -14.31 70.69
C LEU A 4 12.43 -15.14 70.86
N ILE A 5 12.62 -16.21 70.09
CA ILE A 5 13.91 -16.92 69.96
C ILE A 5 14.08 -17.43 68.53
N ALA A 6 14.89 -16.73 67.74
CA ALA A 6 15.86 -17.30 66.78
C ALA A 6 16.65 -16.17 66.08
N GLY A 7 17.30 -15.31 66.86
CA GLY A 7 18.45 -14.55 66.37
C GLY A 7 19.66 -15.48 66.34
N GLY A 8 20.19 -15.82 65.16
CA GLY A 8 21.44 -16.59 65.07
C GLY A 8 21.74 -17.22 63.70
N SER A 9 20.74 -17.63 62.92
CA SER A 9 20.95 -18.33 61.63
C SER A 9 20.45 -17.58 60.39
N THR A 10 19.82 -16.41 60.56
CA THR A 10 19.20 -15.65 59.47
C THR A 10 20.19 -14.88 58.60
N LEU A 11 21.43 -14.66 59.06
CA LEU A 11 22.45 -13.92 58.30
C LEU A 11 23.07 -14.72 57.14
N LEU A 12 23.14 -16.05 57.26
CA LEU A 12 23.56 -16.92 56.15
C LEU A 12 22.44 -17.04 55.10
N GLY A 13 21.19 -17.11 55.55
CA GLY A 13 20.01 -17.09 54.69
C GLY A 13 19.86 -15.76 53.93
N SER A 14 20.11 -14.62 54.59
CA SER A 14 19.98 -13.29 53.95
C SER A 14 21.04 -13.04 52.88
N ALA A 15 22.29 -13.50 53.07
CA ALA A 15 23.33 -13.40 52.05
C ALA A 15 23.04 -14.30 50.83
N MET A 16 22.56 -15.53 51.07
CA MET A 16 22.10 -16.42 49.99
C MET A 16 20.87 -15.86 49.27
N GLN A 17 19.92 -15.30 50.01
CA GLN A 17 18.70 -14.67 49.49
C GLN A 17 19.01 -13.41 48.69
N SER A 18 19.97 -12.58 49.12
CA SER A 18 20.41 -11.40 48.38
C SER A 18 21.08 -11.77 47.05
N ARG A 19 21.94 -12.81 47.04
CA ARG A 19 22.53 -13.33 45.80
C ARG A 19 21.48 -13.94 44.86
N ALA A 20 20.52 -14.69 45.41
CA ALA A 20 19.41 -15.24 44.63
C ALA A 20 18.53 -14.13 44.05
N ALA A 21 18.21 -13.10 44.84
CA ALA A 21 17.46 -11.93 44.40
C ALA A 21 18.22 -11.15 43.31
N GLY A 22 19.53 -10.96 43.45
CA GLY A 22 20.37 -10.34 42.42
C GLY A 22 20.40 -11.14 41.10
N LYS A 23 20.50 -12.48 41.18
CA LYS A 23 20.40 -13.35 40.00
C LYS A 23 19.02 -13.28 39.34
N ALA A 24 17.95 -13.30 40.13
CA ALA A 24 16.58 -13.19 39.63
C ALA A 24 16.33 -11.83 38.97
N ALA A 25 16.79 -10.73 39.58
CA ALA A 25 16.72 -9.39 39.01
C ALA A 25 17.52 -9.29 37.69
N GLY A 26 18.72 -9.90 37.63
CA GLY A 26 19.50 -9.98 36.40
C GLY A 26 18.78 -10.77 35.30
N ALA A 27 18.20 -11.93 35.63
CA ALA A 27 17.41 -12.73 34.69
C ALA A 27 16.15 -11.98 34.20
N GLN A 28 15.49 -11.21 35.07
CA GLN A 28 14.35 -10.36 34.69
C GLN A 28 14.76 -9.20 33.78
N SER A 29 15.87 -8.52 34.08
CA SER A 29 16.42 -7.47 33.21
C SER A 29 16.76 -8.03 31.84
N GLN A 30 17.43 -9.17 31.79
CA GLN A 30 17.78 -9.83 30.53
C GLN A 30 16.54 -10.28 29.74
N ALA A 31 15.52 -10.82 30.42
CA ALA A 31 14.26 -11.18 29.76
C ALA A 31 13.54 -9.93 29.20
N ALA A 32 13.55 -8.81 29.94
CA ALA A 32 12.99 -7.55 29.47
C ALA A 32 13.77 -6.99 28.26
N GLU A 33 15.10 -7.04 28.29
CA GLU A 33 15.96 -6.64 27.17
C GLU A 33 15.69 -7.47 25.92
N MET A 34 15.66 -8.81 26.04
CA MET A 34 15.31 -9.70 24.93
C MET A 34 13.90 -9.45 24.38
N GLY A 35 12.95 -9.12 25.26
CA GLY A 35 11.58 -8.75 24.86
C GLY A 35 11.54 -7.46 24.05
N ILE A 36 12.28 -6.44 24.46
CA ILE A 36 12.40 -5.17 23.72
C ILE A 36 13.08 -5.39 22.37
N GLU A 37 14.12 -6.22 22.32
CA GLU A 37 14.78 -6.56 21.06
C GLU A 37 13.83 -7.27 20.09
N GLU A 38 13.02 -8.21 20.58
CA GLU A 38 12.02 -8.88 19.75
C GLU A 38 10.95 -7.89 19.27
N GLN A 39 10.46 -7.00 20.14
CA GLN A 39 9.53 -5.94 19.72
C GLN A 39 10.12 -5.05 18.61
N ARG A 40 11.41 -4.71 18.70
CA ARG A 40 12.10 -3.94 17.65
C ARG A 40 12.19 -4.73 16.35
N ARG A 41 12.60 -6.00 16.39
CA ARG A 41 12.64 -6.87 15.21
C ARG A 41 11.28 -6.98 14.54
N GLN A 42 10.23 -7.20 15.33
CA GLN A 42 8.86 -7.29 14.83
C GLN A 42 8.41 -5.98 14.19
N PHE A 43 8.72 -4.82 14.79
CA PHE A 43 8.43 -3.52 14.21
C PHE A 43 9.17 -3.29 12.88
N ASP A 44 10.45 -3.65 12.81
CA ASP A 44 11.27 -3.52 11.60
C ASP A 44 10.74 -4.42 10.47
N GLU A 45 10.36 -5.67 10.78
CA GLU A 45 9.74 -6.57 9.80
C GLU A 45 8.38 -6.06 9.32
N VAL A 46 7.54 -5.52 10.22
CA VAL A 46 6.27 -4.88 9.82
C VAL A 46 6.52 -3.68 8.92
N ARG A 47 7.50 -2.83 9.27
CA ARG A 47 7.86 -1.67 8.44
C ARG A 47 8.31 -2.11 7.05
N LYS A 48 9.16 -3.13 6.97
CA LYS A 48 9.65 -3.70 5.71
C LYS A 48 8.51 -4.32 4.88
N LEU A 49 7.55 -4.97 5.53
CA LEU A 49 6.36 -5.51 4.87
C LEU A 49 5.46 -4.42 4.29
N LEU A 50 5.35 -3.28 4.99
CA LEU A 50 4.52 -2.14 4.57
C LEU A 50 5.21 -1.20 3.58
N GLU A 51 6.54 -1.22 3.53
CA GLU A 51 7.35 -0.36 2.66
C GLU A 51 6.87 -0.30 1.20
N PRO A 52 6.60 -1.41 0.49
CA PRO A 52 6.16 -1.34 -0.91
C PRO A 52 4.82 -0.63 -1.08
N TYR A 53 3.89 -0.75 -0.13
CA TYR A 53 2.60 -0.07 -0.18
C TYR A 53 2.75 1.44 0.03
N VAL A 54 3.64 1.85 0.94
CA VAL A 54 3.93 3.27 1.18
C VAL A 54 4.64 3.87 -0.03
N GLN A 55 5.64 3.18 -0.58
CA GLN A 55 6.38 3.62 -1.77
C GLN A 55 5.46 3.75 -3.00
N ALA A 56 4.51 2.85 -3.20
CA ALA A 56 3.53 2.93 -4.29
C ALA A 56 2.40 3.94 -4.02
N GLY A 57 2.03 4.16 -2.75
CA GLY A 57 0.88 5.00 -2.38
C GLY A 57 1.08 6.48 -2.70
N GLN A 58 2.27 7.03 -2.43
CA GLN A 58 2.55 8.45 -2.70
C GLN A 58 2.44 8.83 -4.20
N PRO A 59 3.09 8.12 -5.15
CA PRO A 59 2.93 8.44 -6.57
C PRO A 59 1.50 8.18 -7.07
N ALA A 60 0.80 7.16 -6.56
CA ALA A 60 -0.60 6.92 -6.91
C ALA A 60 -1.51 8.09 -6.49
N LEU A 61 -1.32 8.62 -5.28
CA LEU A 61 -2.02 9.82 -4.80
C LEU A 61 -1.71 11.04 -5.66
N GLN A 62 -0.45 11.21 -6.08
CA GLN A 62 -0.07 12.30 -6.97
C GLN A 62 -0.74 12.19 -8.34
N GLY A 63 -0.78 10.99 -8.93
CA GLY A 63 -1.50 10.75 -10.18
C GLY A 63 -3.00 11.09 -10.07
N MET A 64 -3.66 10.68 -8.99
CA MET A 64 -5.06 11.04 -8.73
C MET A 64 -5.26 12.55 -8.53
N GLN A 65 -4.35 13.23 -7.84
CA GLN A 65 -4.42 14.68 -7.68
C GLN A 65 -4.21 15.42 -9.00
N ALA A 66 -3.29 14.95 -9.85
CA ALA A 66 -3.07 15.51 -11.19
C ALA A 66 -4.34 15.38 -12.05
N MET A 67 -4.95 14.19 -12.09
CA MET A 67 -6.23 13.93 -12.75
C MET A 67 -7.35 14.89 -12.30
N LEU A 68 -7.46 15.12 -10.99
CA LEU A 68 -8.46 16.01 -10.41
C LEU A 68 -8.15 17.51 -10.59
N GLY A 69 -7.01 17.86 -11.23
CA GLY A 69 -6.58 19.25 -11.41
C GLY A 69 -6.04 19.91 -10.14
N LEU A 70 -5.85 19.16 -9.06
CA LEU A 70 -5.34 19.66 -7.78
C LEU A 70 -3.85 20.04 -7.86
N GLN A 71 -3.14 19.58 -8.89
CA GLN A 71 -1.75 19.93 -9.17
C GLN A 71 -1.59 20.98 -10.28
N GLY A 72 -2.69 21.60 -10.73
CA GLY A 72 -2.70 22.57 -11.82
C GLY A 72 -3.14 21.99 -13.17
N ALA A 73 -3.39 22.88 -14.13
CA ALA A 73 -3.96 22.53 -15.43
C ALA A 73 -2.97 21.72 -16.30
N GLU A 74 -1.68 22.03 -16.23
CA GLU A 74 -0.64 21.34 -16.98
C GLU A 74 -0.50 19.88 -16.52
N ALA A 75 -0.49 19.66 -15.19
CA ALA A 75 -0.43 18.32 -14.62
C ALA A 75 -1.67 17.48 -14.98
N GLN A 76 -2.85 18.12 -14.97
CA GLN A 76 -4.08 17.49 -15.42
C GLN A 76 -4.04 17.11 -16.90
N GLN A 77 -3.60 18.03 -17.76
CA GLN A 77 -3.51 17.78 -19.19
C GLN A 77 -2.53 16.66 -19.53
N GLN A 78 -1.38 16.62 -18.84
CA GLN A 78 -0.44 15.52 -18.99
C GLN A 78 -1.07 14.19 -18.56
N ALA A 79 -1.72 14.16 -17.40
CA ALA A 79 -2.35 12.94 -16.90
C ALA A 79 -3.45 12.46 -17.86
N ILE A 80 -4.27 13.35 -18.42
CA ILE A 80 -5.26 13.01 -19.45
C ILE A 80 -4.55 12.41 -20.67
N THR A 81 -3.51 13.07 -21.18
CA THR A 81 -2.73 12.60 -22.33
C THR A 81 -2.15 11.20 -22.10
N ASP A 82 -1.69 10.90 -20.88
CA ASP A 82 -1.18 9.58 -20.52
C ASP A 82 -2.28 8.49 -20.59
N ILE A 83 -3.53 8.83 -20.22
CA ILE A 83 -4.69 7.95 -20.39
C ILE A 83 -5.03 7.77 -21.86
N GLU A 84 -5.03 8.86 -22.66
CA GLU A 84 -5.28 8.80 -24.11
C GLU A 84 -4.30 7.86 -24.81
N GLN A 85 -3.05 7.88 -24.36
CA GLN A 85 -1.97 7.05 -24.90
C GLN A 85 -1.89 5.66 -24.25
N SER A 86 -2.77 5.35 -23.29
CA SER A 86 -2.69 4.08 -22.57
C SER A 86 -2.96 2.88 -23.51
N PRO A 87 -2.16 1.80 -23.42
CA PRO A 87 -2.37 0.60 -24.24
C PRO A 87 -3.76 -0.03 -24.04
N LEU A 88 -4.33 0.10 -22.84
CA LEU A 88 -5.66 -0.39 -22.52
C LEU A 88 -6.72 0.39 -23.31
N LEU A 89 -6.67 1.72 -23.28
CA LEU A 89 -7.61 2.55 -24.05
C LEU A 89 -7.45 2.28 -25.55
N GLN A 90 -6.22 2.20 -26.06
CA GLN A 90 -5.98 1.86 -27.46
C GLN A 90 -6.51 0.47 -27.85
N ALA A 91 -6.45 -0.51 -26.95
CA ALA A 91 -7.06 -1.83 -27.18
C ALA A 91 -8.59 -1.75 -27.23
N MET A 92 -9.22 -1.04 -26.29
CA MET A 92 -10.67 -0.82 -26.26
C MET A 92 -11.14 -0.06 -27.51
N MET A 93 -10.40 0.96 -27.93
CA MET A 93 -10.68 1.72 -29.15
C MET A 93 -10.64 0.83 -30.38
N ARG A 94 -9.58 0.03 -30.56
CA ARG A 94 -9.48 -0.91 -31.69
C ARG A 94 -10.62 -1.93 -31.70
N GLN A 95 -10.98 -2.48 -30.55
CA GLN A 95 -12.09 -3.42 -30.43
C GLN A 95 -13.43 -2.77 -30.83
N GLY A 96 -13.68 -1.53 -30.40
CA GLY A 96 -14.87 -0.78 -30.78
C GLY A 96 -14.91 -0.46 -32.28
N GLU A 97 -13.78 -0.06 -32.85
CA GLU A 97 -13.63 0.18 -34.28
C GLU A 97 -13.89 -1.10 -35.09
N GLU A 98 -13.32 -2.23 -34.70
CA GLU A 98 -13.56 -3.53 -35.33
C GLU A 98 -15.03 -3.94 -35.25
N ALA A 99 -15.69 -3.74 -34.11
CA ALA A 99 -17.13 -4.05 -33.96
C ALA A 99 -18.00 -3.17 -34.88
N MET A 100 -17.70 -1.88 -34.99
CA MET A 100 -18.37 -0.97 -35.91
C MET A 100 -18.14 -1.35 -37.38
N LEU A 101 -16.91 -1.71 -37.74
CA LEU A 101 -16.55 -2.18 -39.08
C LEU A 101 -17.26 -3.49 -39.42
N GLN A 102 -17.36 -4.44 -38.48
CA GLN A 102 -18.10 -5.69 -38.67
C GLN A 102 -19.60 -5.45 -38.83
N ASN A 103 -20.19 -4.53 -38.07
CA ASN A 103 -21.60 -4.17 -38.23
C ASN A 103 -21.85 -3.47 -39.57
N ALA A 104 -20.96 -2.57 -39.97
CA ALA A 104 -21.03 -1.87 -41.25
C ALA A 104 -20.78 -2.82 -42.44
N SER A 105 -19.96 -3.87 -42.28
CA SER A 105 -19.77 -4.90 -43.31
C SER A 105 -21.01 -5.77 -43.48
N ALA A 106 -21.68 -6.13 -42.38
CA ALA A 106 -22.93 -6.88 -42.40
C ALA A 106 -24.11 -6.09 -43.01
N THR A 107 -24.09 -4.76 -42.90
CA THR A 107 -25.15 -3.87 -43.38
C THR A 107 -24.82 -3.17 -44.72
N GLY A 108 -23.64 -3.41 -45.28
CA GLY A 108 -23.18 -2.79 -46.53
C GLY A 108 -22.74 -1.32 -46.41
N GLY A 109 -22.59 -0.80 -45.18
CA GLY A 109 -22.25 0.58 -44.86
C GLY A 109 -20.76 0.93 -44.79
N LEU A 110 -19.84 -0.01 -45.08
CA LEU A 110 -18.38 0.16 -44.90
C LEU A 110 -17.76 1.42 -45.53
N ARG A 111 -18.35 1.91 -46.62
CA ARG A 111 -17.86 3.11 -47.34
C ARG A 111 -18.78 4.32 -47.19
N GLY A 112 -19.79 4.25 -46.33
CA GLY A 112 -20.79 5.30 -46.13
C GLY A 112 -20.31 6.39 -45.16
N GLY A 113 -20.78 7.62 -45.37
CA GLY A 113 -20.51 8.76 -44.48
C GLY A 113 -21.01 8.53 -43.04
N ASN A 114 -22.00 7.67 -42.85
CA ASN A 114 -22.51 7.29 -41.52
C ASN A 114 -21.46 6.58 -40.67
N LEU A 115 -20.65 5.70 -41.25
CA LEU A 115 -19.56 5.02 -40.52
C LEU A 115 -18.41 5.98 -40.23
N GLN A 116 -18.06 6.85 -41.18
CA GLN A 116 -17.05 7.87 -40.97
C GLN A 116 -17.46 8.85 -39.86
N GLY A 117 -18.74 9.24 -39.83
CA GLY A 117 -19.31 10.06 -38.75
C GLY A 117 -19.32 9.34 -37.41
N ALA A 118 -19.71 8.07 -37.38
CA ALA A 118 -19.71 7.25 -36.17
C ALA A 118 -18.30 7.08 -35.60
N LEU A 119 -17.29 6.79 -36.44
CA LEU A 119 -15.89 6.70 -36.02
C LEU A 119 -15.34 8.04 -35.53
N ALA A 120 -15.72 9.15 -36.18
CA ALA A 120 -15.31 10.49 -35.78
C ALA A 120 -15.91 10.92 -34.43
N GLN A 121 -17.10 10.44 -34.08
CA GLN A 121 -17.76 10.71 -32.80
C GLN A 121 -17.34 9.73 -31.69
N PHE A 122 -17.04 8.48 -32.06
CA PHE A 122 -16.67 7.42 -31.12
C PHE A 122 -15.40 7.74 -30.34
N ARG A 123 -14.35 8.23 -31.03
CA ARG A 123 -13.05 8.50 -30.36
C ARG A 123 -13.13 9.62 -29.31
N PRO A 124 -13.74 10.79 -29.60
CA PRO A 124 -13.95 11.81 -28.57
C PRO A 124 -14.88 11.37 -27.43
N GLN A 125 -15.84 10.47 -27.69
CA GLN A 125 -16.78 10.02 -26.68
C GLN A 125 -16.15 9.05 -25.68
N MET A 126 -15.28 8.15 -26.14
CA MET A 126 -14.47 7.28 -25.27
C MET A 126 -13.57 8.06 -24.29
N LEU A 127 -13.17 9.28 -24.66
CA LEU A 127 -12.37 10.17 -23.80
C LEU A 127 -13.21 10.95 -22.80
N GLN A 128 -14.48 11.20 -23.10
CA GLN A 128 -15.42 11.85 -22.18
C GLN A 128 -15.95 10.89 -21.10
N ASP A 129 -15.97 9.60 -21.42
CA ASP A 129 -16.43 8.53 -20.53
C ASP A 129 -15.30 7.91 -19.67
N ALA A 130 -14.04 8.31 -19.89
CA ALA A 130 -12.85 7.88 -19.15
C ALA A 130 -12.56 8.80 -17.94
#